data_AF-A0A7X7QU22-F1
#
_entry.id   AF-A0A7X7QU22-F1
#
_cell.length_a   1.000
_cell.length_b   1.000
_cell.length_c   1.000
_cell.angle_alpha   90.00
_cell.angle_beta   90.00
_cell.angle_gamma   90.00
#
_symmetry.space_group_name_H-M   'P 1'
#
loop_
_entity.id
_entity.type
_entity.pdbx_description
1 polymer ?
#
loop_
_entity_poly.entity_id
_entity_poly.type
_entity_poly.pdbx_seq_one_letter_code
_entity_poly.pdbx_strand_id
1 'polypeptide(L)'
;MINSQTKPITKPDLFKNEHLYATVAQDPPHGALLLGVIKTLEVQLQKRGLLQKQKLDRFYPLWFLAETERNVYLWRHGHSLTNQADFEFWIDVDALIAKRLDQLEQTSEEIESMNAGLGYGVLDQDLAIKEREYLLTLSELIRKIQNHASALSHVGLMIEREISSTCRRRTRVVLPQ
;
A
#
# COMPACT_ATOMS: atom_id res chain seq x y z
N MET A 1 28.97 -36.06 -53.18
CA MET A 1 28.20 -36.95 -52.29
C MET A 1 29.12 -37.25 -51.10
N ILE A 2 28.91 -36.83 -49.86
CA ILE A 2 27.72 -36.41 -49.09
C ILE A 2 28.16 -35.24 -48.17
N ASN A 3 27.37 -34.17 -48.13
CA ASN A 3 27.54 -33.03 -47.24
C ASN A 3 27.06 -33.40 -45.83
N SER A 4 27.90 -33.22 -44.82
CA SER A 4 27.47 -33.24 -43.41
C SER A 4 27.46 -31.80 -42.88
N GLN A 5 26.34 -31.11 -43.12
CA GLN A 5 26.06 -29.82 -42.49
C GLN A 5 25.78 -30.04 -41.00
N THR A 6 26.71 -29.62 -40.16
CA THR A 6 26.50 -29.43 -38.73
C THR A 6 25.54 -28.24 -38.54
N LYS A 7 24.29 -28.55 -38.17
CA LYS A 7 23.31 -27.53 -37.75
C LYS A 7 23.86 -26.78 -36.53
N PRO A 8 23.86 -25.45 -36.49
CA PRO A 8 24.11 -24.73 -35.25
C PRO A 8 22.92 -24.95 -34.32
N ILE A 9 23.21 -25.40 -33.10
CA ILE A 9 22.26 -25.46 -32.00
C ILE A 9 21.89 -24.02 -31.67
N THR A 10 20.78 -23.55 -32.20
CA THR A 10 20.13 -22.30 -31.80
C THR A 10 19.83 -22.39 -30.32
N LYS A 11 20.53 -21.56 -29.53
CA LYS A 11 20.17 -21.26 -28.16
C LYS A 11 18.67 -20.92 -28.13
N PRO A 12 17.86 -21.46 -27.21
CA PRO A 12 16.55 -20.90 -26.98
C PRO A 12 16.76 -19.47 -26.49
N ASP A 13 16.27 -18.51 -27.28
CA ASP A 13 16.18 -17.10 -26.91
C ASP A 13 15.48 -16.99 -25.55
N LEU A 14 16.28 -16.66 -24.54
CA LEU A 14 15.87 -16.31 -23.18
C LEU A 14 15.27 -14.89 -23.17
N PHE A 15 14.35 -14.62 -24.09
CA PHE A 15 13.56 -13.41 -24.14
C PHE A 15 12.15 -13.75 -24.61
N LYS A 16 11.30 -14.08 -23.64
CA LYS A 16 9.88 -13.69 -23.58
C LYS A 16 9.27 -14.27 -22.31
N ASN A 17 9.74 -13.78 -21.16
CA ASN A 17 8.79 -13.60 -20.06
C ASN A 17 8.03 -12.31 -20.38
N GLU A 18 7.08 -12.43 -21.30
CA GLU A 18 5.91 -11.57 -21.29
C GLU A 18 5.26 -11.82 -19.92
N HIS A 19 5.65 -11.02 -18.92
CA HIS A 19 4.94 -10.92 -17.66
C HIS A 19 3.58 -10.27 -17.95
N LEU A 20 2.72 -11.06 -18.59
CA LEU A 20 1.28 -10.88 -18.70
C LEU A 20 0.67 -11.11 -17.31
N TYR A 21 0.94 -10.18 -16.40
CA TYR A 21 0.05 -9.92 -15.28
C TYR A 21 -0.41 -8.49 -15.42
N ALA A 22 -1.36 -8.32 -16.35
CA ALA A 22 -2.25 -7.18 -16.35
C ALA A 22 -3.15 -7.29 -15.11
N THR A 23 -2.60 -7.03 -13.92
CA THR A 23 -3.45 -6.68 -12.78
C THR A 23 -3.90 -5.24 -13.07
N VAL A 24 -5.07 -5.20 -13.70
CA VAL A 24 -5.86 -4.07 -14.18
C VAL A 24 -5.45 -2.75 -13.53
N ALA A 25 -5.03 -1.79 -14.36
CA ALA A 25 -5.00 -0.38 -13.99
C ALA A 25 -6.45 0.07 -13.73
N GLN A 26 -6.98 -0.24 -12.55
CA GLN A 26 -8.24 0.32 -12.10
C GLN A 26 -7.99 1.80 -11.87
N ASP A 27 -8.91 2.64 -12.35
CA ASP A 27 -8.92 4.01 -11.89
C ASP A 27 -9.12 3.99 -10.37
N PRO A 28 -8.33 4.78 -9.63
CA PRO A 28 -8.41 4.76 -8.19
C PRO A 28 -9.83 5.14 -7.77
N PRO A 29 -10.42 4.48 -6.76
CA PRO A 29 -11.76 4.78 -6.31
C PRO A 29 -11.85 6.25 -5.88
N HIS A 30 -13.06 6.79 -5.95
CA HIS A 30 -13.28 8.20 -5.61
C HIS A 30 -12.79 8.46 -4.18
N GLY A 31 -11.89 9.44 -4.03
CA GLY A 31 -11.34 9.79 -2.73
C GLY A 31 -10.12 8.98 -2.28
N ALA A 32 -9.61 8.07 -3.11
CA ALA A 32 -8.32 7.43 -2.86
C ALA A 32 -7.18 8.45 -2.84
N LEU A 33 -6.17 8.15 -2.02
CA LEU A 33 -5.01 9.02 -1.79
C LEU A 33 -3.73 8.32 -2.21
N LEU A 34 -2.74 9.07 -2.70
CA LEU A 34 -1.42 8.50 -2.90
C LEU A 34 -0.80 8.08 -1.57
N LEU A 35 -0.18 6.90 -1.52
CA LEU A 35 0.49 6.38 -0.32
C LEU A 35 1.46 7.42 0.28
N GLY A 36 2.23 8.11 -0.56
CA GLY A 36 3.19 9.14 -0.12
C GLY A 36 2.56 10.37 0.56
N VAL A 37 1.26 10.60 0.39
CA VAL A 37 0.54 11.74 0.97
C VAL A 37 0.04 11.43 2.39
N ILE A 38 -0.30 10.17 2.68
CA ILE A 38 -1.00 9.76 3.91
C ILE A 38 -0.20 10.11 5.16
N LYS A 39 1.10 9.78 5.16
CA LYS A 39 1.99 10.11 6.28
C LYS A 39 2.03 11.61 6.56
N THR A 40 2.15 12.41 5.51
CA THR A 40 2.15 13.88 5.63
C THR A 40 0.82 14.36 6.19
N LEU A 41 -0.29 13.83 5.68
CA LEU A 41 -1.63 14.20 6.13
C LEU A 41 -1.82 13.91 7.62
N GLU A 42 -1.52 12.69 8.06
CA GLU A 42 -1.61 12.30 9.48
C GLU A 42 -0.73 13.17 10.37
N VAL A 43 0.53 13.42 9.98
CA VAL A 43 1.43 14.30 10.75
C VAL A 43 0.87 15.70 10.88
N GLN A 44 0.24 16.26 9.84
CA GLN A 44 -0.35 17.59 9.89
C GLN A 44 -1.62 17.63 10.75
N LEU A 45 -2.46 16.60 10.69
CA LEU A 45 -3.63 16.47 11.58
C LEU A 45 -3.20 16.38 13.05
N GLN A 46 -2.14 15.64 13.34
CA GLN A 46 -1.57 15.54 14.69
C GLN A 46 -0.99 16.88 15.17
N LYS A 47 -0.23 17.58 14.32
CA LYS A 47 0.33 18.92 14.65
C LYS A 47 -0.76 19.93 14.99
N ARG A 48 -1.92 19.84 14.35
CA ARG A 48 -3.08 20.71 14.62
C ARG A 48 -3.91 20.29 15.84
N GLY A 49 -3.53 19.20 16.51
CA GLY A 49 -4.28 18.66 17.64
C GLY A 49 -5.62 18.01 17.26
N LEU A 50 -5.85 17.76 15.97
CA LEU A 50 -7.09 17.13 15.47
C LEU A 50 -7.04 15.61 15.63
N LEU A 51 -5.84 15.03 15.63
CA LEU A 51 -5.61 13.61 15.79
C LEU A 51 -4.61 13.40 16.94
N GLN A 52 -4.96 12.55 17.90
CA GLN A 52 -4.10 12.33 19.05
C GLN A 52 -2.82 11.59 18.62
N LYS A 53 -1.66 12.15 18.97
CA LYS A 53 -0.39 11.46 18.79
C LYS A 53 -0.24 10.39 19.86
N GLN A 54 -0.28 9.12 19.46
CA GLN A 54 -0.01 8.00 20.35
C GLN A 54 1.51 7.83 20.52
N LYS A 55 1.98 7.69 21.76
CA LYS A 55 3.39 7.44 22.11
C LYS A 55 3.61 5.99 22.57
N LEU A 56 2.94 5.04 21.93
CA LEU A 56 2.94 3.65 22.35
C LEU A 56 3.79 2.83 21.37
N ASP A 57 4.71 2.03 21.88
CA ASP A 57 5.64 1.19 21.10
C ASP A 57 4.94 0.12 20.24
N ARG A 58 3.62 -0.06 20.39
CA ARG A 58 2.80 -1.04 19.66
C ARG A 58 1.62 -0.42 18.90
N PHE A 59 1.59 0.91 18.77
CA PHE A 59 0.55 1.59 18.02
C PHE A 59 1.00 1.84 16.57
N TYR A 60 0.20 1.37 15.61
CA TYR A 60 0.52 1.49 14.19
C TYR A 60 -0.37 2.56 13.52
N PRO A 61 0.19 3.71 13.11
CA PRO A 61 -0.56 4.73 12.37
C PRO A 61 -0.98 4.25 10.98
N LEU A 62 -1.95 4.91 10.35
CA LEU A 62 -2.53 4.45 9.08
C LEU A 62 -1.49 4.39 7.95
N TRP A 63 -0.56 5.34 7.88
CA TRP A 63 0.52 5.33 6.90
C TRP A 63 1.40 4.09 7.01
N PHE A 64 1.60 3.56 8.23
CA PHE A 64 2.38 2.35 8.44
C PHE A 64 1.61 1.11 7.97
N LEU A 65 0.29 1.07 8.20
CA LEU A 65 -0.59 0.03 7.66
C LEU A 65 -0.58 0.06 6.12
N ALA A 66 -0.67 1.25 5.51
CA ALA A 66 -0.57 1.42 4.07
C ALA A 66 0.79 0.98 3.50
N GLU A 67 1.90 1.30 4.17
CA GLU A 67 3.23 0.81 3.78
C GLU A 67 3.36 -0.70 3.89
N THR A 68 2.68 -1.31 4.87
CA THR A 68 2.60 -2.76 5.05
C THR A 68 1.82 -3.40 3.92
N GLU A 69 0.67 -2.86 3.53
CA GLU A 69 -0.09 -3.33 2.37
C GLU A 69 0.73 -3.26 1.08
N ARG A 70 1.48 -2.17 0.86
CA ARG A 70 2.40 -2.06 -0.27
C ARG A 70 3.47 -3.16 -0.24
N ASN A 71 4.05 -3.45 0.92
CA ASN A 71 5.04 -4.52 1.06
C ASN A 71 4.44 -5.90 0.75
N VAL A 72 3.25 -6.16 1.28
CA VAL A 72 2.51 -7.41 1.04
C VAL A 72 2.20 -7.55 -0.45
N TYR A 73 1.75 -6.48 -1.12
CA TYR A 73 1.52 -6.48 -2.56
C TYR A 73 2.79 -6.82 -3.34
N LEU A 74 3.89 -6.12 -3.09
CA LEU A 74 5.16 -6.36 -3.78
C LEU A 74 5.62 -7.82 -3.60
N TRP A 75 5.59 -8.32 -2.36
CA TRP A 75 5.97 -9.70 -2.05
C TRP A 75 5.09 -10.72 -2.76
N ARG A 76 3.76 -10.57 -2.72
CA ARG A 76 2.80 -11.47 -3.38
C ARG A 76 3.00 -11.54 -4.91
N HIS A 77 3.54 -10.48 -5.49
CA HIS A 77 3.78 -10.38 -6.94
C HIS A 77 5.26 -10.62 -7.31
N GLY A 78 6.09 -11.10 -6.38
CA GLY A 78 7.50 -11.42 -6.65
C GLY A 78 8.38 -10.19 -6.91
N HIS A 79 7.95 -9.01 -6.48
CA HIS A 79 8.73 -7.77 -6.57
C HIS A 79 9.48 -7.49 -5.27
N SER A 80 10.70 -6.97 -5.41
CA SER A 80 11.47 -6.49 -4.27
C SER A 80 11.09 -5.05 -3.92
N LEU A 81 11.46 -4.59 -2.73
CA LEU A 81 11.24 -3.19 -2.33
C LEU A 81 11.96 -2.18 -3.24
N THR A 82 13.06 -2.58 -3.88
CA THR A 82 13.78 -1.68 -4.81
C THR A 82 12.99 -1.42 -6.09
N ASN A 83 12.01 -2.28 -6.42
CA ASN A 83 11.11 -2.11 -7.56
C ASN A 83 9.94 -1.15 -7.27
N GLN A 84 9.81 -0.60 -6.06
CA GLN A 84 8.65 0.24 -5.70
C GLN A 84 8.43 1.45 -6.63
N ALA A 85 9.50 1.97 -7.23
CA ALA A 85 9.46 3.12 -8.14
C ALA A 85 8.81 2.78 -9.50
N ASP A 86 8.63 1.50 -9.82
CA ASP A 86 7.90 1.04 -11.01
C ASP A 86 6.37 1.11 -10.81
N PHE A 87 5.88 1.50 -9.63
CA PHE A 87 4.46 1.49 -9.25
C PHE A 87 3.97 2.85 -8.74
N GLU A 88 2.65 3.06 -8.86
CA GLU A 88 1.89 4.15 -8.24
C GLU A 88 0.88 3.54 -7.25
N PHE A 89 1.20 3.62 -5.96
CA PHE A 89 0.34 3.07 -4.91
C PHE A 89 -0.68 4.10 -4.43
N TRP A 90 -1.95 3.78 -4.65
CA TRP A 90 -3.12 4.51 -4.17
C TRP A 90 -3.77 3.72 -3.05
N ILE A 91 -4.23 4.43 -2.03
CA ILE A 91 -4.88 3.84 -0.87
C ILE A 91 -6.34 4.26 -0.86
N ASP A 92 -7.21 3.26 -0.90
CA ASP A 92 -8.58 3.37 -0.43
C ASP A 92 -8.54 3.38 1.10
N VAL A 93 -8.70 4.59 1.66
CA VAL A 93 -8.59 4.83 3.09
C VAL A 93 -9.69 4.10 3.86
N ASP A 94 -10.92 4.11 3.35
CA ASP A 94 -12.05 3.51 4.03
C ASP A 94 -11.94 1.99 4.03
N ALA A 95 -11.52 1.40 2.90
CA ALA A 95 -11.26 -0.04 2.82
C ALA A 95 -10.09 -0.47 3.71
N LEU A 96 -9.01 0.32 3.80
CA LEU A 96 -7.87 0.03 4.68
C LEU A 96 -8.28 0.06 6.16
N ILE A 97 -9.06 1.08 6.55
CA ILE A 97 -9.55 1.22 7.91
C ILE A 97 -10.51 0.06 8.24
N ALA A 98 -11.47 -0.26 7.38
CA ALA A 98 -12.38 -1.37 7.58
C ALA A 98 -11.63 -2.70 7.78
N LYS A 99 -10.68 -3.00 6.89
CA LYS A 99 -9.81 -4.19 6.99
C LYS A 99 -9.10 -4.26 8.34
N ARG A 100 -8.61 -3.13 8.86
CA ARG A 100 -7.92 -3.11 10.15
C ARG A 100 -8.88 -3.26 11.33
N LEU A 101 -10.06 -2.64 11.27
CA LEU A 101 -11.08 -2.78 12.29
C LEU A 101 -11.53 -4.25 12.44
N ASP A 102 -11.75 -4.94 11.32
CA ASP A 102 -12.09 -6.38 11.32
C ASP A 102 -10.99 -7.23 11.99
N GLN A 103 -9.72 -6.92 11.75
CA GLN A 103 -8.59 -7.60 12.39
C GLN A 103 -8.54 -7.35 13.91
N LEU A 104 -8.84 -6.13 14.35
CA LEU A 104 -8.88 -5.79 15.78
C LEU A 104 -10.02 -6.53 16.49
N GLU A 105 -11.15 -6.73 15.82
CA GLU A 105 -12.28 -7.50 16.34
C GLU A 105 -11.96 -9.01 16.42
N GLN A 106 -11.43 -9.60 15.35
CA GLN A 106 -11.05 -11.02 15.30
C GLN A 106 -9.95 -11.38 16.32
N THR A 107 -8.98 -10.49 16.52
CA THR A 107 -7.91 -10.75 17.50
C THR A 107 -8.45 -10.82 18.93
N SER A 108 -9.59 -10.18 19.24
CA SER A 108 -10.21 -10.32 20.56
C SER A 108 -10.76 -11.74 20.81
N GLU A 109 -11.05 -12.50 19.75
CA GLU A 109 -11.57 -13.87 19.82
C GLU A 109 -10.45 -14.93 19.73
N GLU A 110 -9.34 -14.64 19.05
CA GLU A 110 -8.26 -15.62 18.74
C GLU A 110 -7.00 -15.54 19.63
N ILE A 111 -7.02 -14.79 20.75
CA ILE A 111 -5.86 -14.63 21.67
C ILE A 111 -5.29 -15.97 22.21
N GLU A 112 -5.96 -17.10 22.02
CA GLU A 112 -5.50 -18.40 22.53
C GLU A 112 -4.56 -19.24 21.64
N SER A 113 -4.29 -18.96 20.34
CA SER A 113 -3.50 -19.95 19.57
C SER A 113 -2.43 -19.56 18.54
N MET A 114 -2.34 -18.35 17.98
CA MET A 114 -1.41 -18.15 16.85
C MET A 114 -0.78 -16.77 16.75
N ASN A 115 0.41 -16.58 17.36
CA ASN A 115 1.25 -15.41 17.09
C ASN A 115 2.73 -15.78 16.94
N ALA A 116 3.16 -16.05 15.69
CA ALA A 116 4.59 -16.14 15.36
C ALA A 116 4.99 -15.62 13.96
N GLY A 117 4.05 -15.30 13.05
CA GLY A 117 4.39 -15.03 11.65
C GLY A 117 4.45 -13.57 11.21
N LEU A 118 3.69 -12.65 11.83
CA LEU A 118 3.45 -11.30 11.29
C LEU A 118 3.73 -10.14 12.26
N GLY A 119 4.36 -10.40 13.41
CA GLY A 119 4.79 -9.34 14.34
C GLY A 119 3.68 -8.65 15.14
N TYR A 120 2.42 -9.04 14.97
CA TYR A 120 1.34 -8.63 15.86
C TYR A 120 1.38 -9.49 17.13
N GLY A 121 2.25 -9.13 18.08
CA GLY A 121 2.20 -9.72 19.41
C GLY A 121 0.85 -9.46 20.07
N VAL A 122 0.44 -10.33 21.00
CA VAL A 122 -0.80 -10.27 21.81
C VAL A 122 -1.30 -8.83 21.95
N LEU A 123 -2.41 -8.53 21.26
CA LEU A 123 -3.02 -7.21 21.27
C LEU A 123 -3.58 -6.98 22.68
N ASP A 124 -2.98 -6.02 23.37
CA ASP A 124 -3.54 -5.46 24.59
C ASP A 124 -4.91 -4.85 24.25
N GLN A 125 -5.97 -5.27 24.94
CA GLN A 125 -7.34 -4.84 24.65
C GLN A 125 -7.49 -3.32 24.75
N ASP A 126 -6.80 -2.69 25.70
CA ASP A 126 -6.79 -1.23 25.84
C ASP A 126 -6.11 -0.53 24.65
N LEU A 127 -5.11 -1.18 24.06
CA LEU A 127 -4.42 -0.68 22.88
C LEU A 127 -5.31 -0.82 21.63
N ALA A 128 -6.02 -1.95 21.49
CA ALA A 128 -6.96 -2.18 20.41
C ALA A 128 -8.09 -1.15 20.41
N ILE A 129 -8.64 -0.81 21.58
CA ILE A 129 -9.66 0.23 21.73
C ILE A 129 -9.12 1.60 21.29
N LYS A 130 -7.92 1.98 21.74
CA LYS A 130 -7.28 3.25 21.34
C LYS A 130 -6.97 3.30 19.83
N GLU A 131 -6.55 2.18 19.26
CA GLU A 131 -6.32 2.07 17.81
C GLU A 131 -7.62 2.23 17.03
N ARG A 132 -8.70 1.58 17.47
CA ARG A 132 -10.03 1.75 16.91
C ARG A 132 -10.52 3.19 16.97
N GLU A 133 -10.44 3.84 18.13
CA GLU A 133 -10.82 5.26 18.29
C GLU A 133 -10.02 6.18 17.38
N TYR A 134 -8.72 5.94 17.26
CA TYR A 134 -7.85 6.66 16.35
C TYR A 134 -8.29 6.52 14.90
N LEU A 135 -8.51 5.29 14.43
CA LEU A 135 -8.86 5.01 13.03
C LEU A 135 -10.22 5.62 12.66
N LEU A 136 -11.20 5.54 13.57
CA LEU A 136 -12.51 6.17 13.38
C LEU A 136 -12.41 7.70 13.31
N THR A 137 -11.66 8.30 14.24
CA THR A 137 -11.41 9.75 14.22
C THR A 137 -10.71 10.18 12.93
N LEU A 138 -9.72 9.41 12.48
CA LEU A 138 -9.00 9.67 11.25
C LEU A 138 -9.91 9.57 10.02
N SER A 139 -10.75 8.53 9.93
CA SER A 139 -11.73 8.37 8.84
C SER A 139 -12.67 9.58 8.77
N GLU A 140 -13.23 10.02 9.90
CA GLU A 140 -14.11 11.20 9.94
C GLU A 140 -13.41 12.47 9.47
N LEU A 141 -12.16 12.69 9.88
CA LEU A 141 -11.37 13.84 9.47
C LEU A 141 -11.04 13.79 7.98
N ILE A 142 -10.61 12.64 7.46
CA ILE A 142 -10.27 12.46 6.05
C ILE A 142 -11.51 12.66 5.18
N ARG A 143 -12.67 12.11 5.56
CA ARG A 143 -13.92 12.25 4.80
C ARG A 143 -14.31 13.72 4.57
N LYS A 144 -14.03 14.61 5.52
CA LYS A 144 -14.28 16.07 5.37
C LYS A 144 -13.41 16.74 4.31
N ILE A 145 -12.21 16.19 4.05
CA ILE A 145 -11.21 16.77 3.14
C ILE A 145 -10.91 15.88 1.93
N GLN A 146 -11.61 14.76 1.79
CA GLN A 146 -11.28 13.66 0.89
C GLN A 146 -11.12 14.11 -0.57
N ASN A 147 -12.07 14.90 -1.06
CA ASN A 147 -12.03 15.44 -2.43
C ASN A 147 -10.79 16.29 -2.68
N HIS A 148 -10.43 17.15 -1.72
CA HIS A 148 -9.24 18.01 -1.81
C HIS A 148 -7.95 17.20 -1.70
N ALA A 149 -7.89 16.25 -0.78
CA ALA A 149 -6.73 15.39 -0.59
C ALA A 149 -6.48 14.48 -1.81
N SER A 150 -7.55 13.95 -2.42
CA SER A 150 -7.48 13.17 -3.66
C SER A 150 -7.04 14.04 -4.83
N ALA A 151 -7.62 15.23 -5.00
CA ALA A 151 -7.17 16.18 -6.02
C ALA A 151 -5.68 16.56 -5.87
N LEU A 152 -5.23 16.83 -4.64
CA LEU A 152 -3.81 17.10 -4.36
C LEU A 152 -2.91 15.91 -4.67
N SER A 153 -3.39 14.68 -4.45
CA SER A 153 -2.67 13.46 -4.83
C SER A 153 -2.48 13.38 -6.35
N HIS A 154 -3.53 13.68 -7.12
CA HIS A 154 -3.42 13.75 -8.59
C HIS A 154 -2.45 14.84 -9.06
N VAL A 155 -2.54 16.06 -8.49
CA VAL A 155 -1.64 17.16 -8.82
C VAL A 155 -0.19 16.82 -8.49
N GLY A 156 0.07 16.23 -7.31
CA GLY A 156 1.40 15.79 -6.92
C GLY A 156 2.00 14.79 -7.91
N LEU A 157 1.18 13.85 -8.39
CA LEU A 157 1.60 12.89 -9.41
C LEU A 157 1.91 13.54 -10.76
N MET A 158 1.11 14.53 -11.18
CA MET A 158 1.36 15.27 -12.41
C MET A 158 2.71 16.00 -12.34
N ILE A 159 2.97 16.71 -11.24
CA ILE A 159 4.23 17.41 -11.01
C ILE A 159 5.40 16.42 -11.01
N GLU A 160 5.27 15.28 -10.33
CA GLU A 160 6.33 14.27 -10.28
C GLU A 160 6.66 13.72 -11.68
N ARG A 161 5.65 13.50 -12.51
CA ARG A 161 5.80 13.04 -13.90
C ARG A 161 6.43 14.10 -14.80
N GLU A 162 6.15 15.37 -14.57
CA GLU A 162 6.78 16.48 -15.31
C GLU A 162 8.25 16.66 -14.95
N ILE A 163 8.61 16.53 -13.66
CA ILE A 163 9.99 16.65 -13.19
C ILE A 163 10.84 15.45 -13.61
N SER A 164 10.25 14.25 -13.63
CA SER A 164 10.96 13.03 -13.97
C SER A 164 11.16 12.94 -15.49
N SER A 165 12.39 13.21 -15.96
CA SER A 165 12.78 13.10 -17.38
C SER A 165 12.60 11.70 -17.99
N THR A 166 12.39 10.69 -17.15
CA THR A 166 12.04 9.32 -17.52
C THR A 166 10.52 9.16 -17.54
N CYS A 167 9.93 9.22 -18.73
CA CYS A 167 8.53 8.88 -19.00
C CYS A 167 8.31 7.36 -18.90
N ARG A 168 8.69 6.74 -17.77
CA ARG A 168 8.43 5.32 -17.53
C ARG A 168 7.02 5.21 -16.97
N ARG A 169 6.13 4.57 -17.73
CA ARG A 169 4.76 4.32 -17.30
C ARG A 169 4.79 3.43 -16.06
N ARG A 170 4.40 3.97 -14.91
CA ARG A 170 4.30 3.22 -13.66
C ARG A 170 2.99 2.43 -13.62
N THR A 171 3.04 1.24 -13.03
CA THR A 171 1.85 0.42 -12.82
C THR A 171 1.05 0.98 -11.66
N ARG A 172 -0.21 1.31 -11.88
CA ARG A 172 -1.09 1.80 -10.83
C ARG A 172 -1.63 0.64 -10.00
N VAL A 173 -1.59 0.78 -8.68
CA VAL A 173 -2.08 -0.22 -7.71
C VAL A 173 -2.96 0.49 -6.70
N VAL A 174 -4.17 -0.04 -6.47
CA VAL A 174 -5.05 0.39 -5.38
C VAL A 174 -4.93 -0.63 -4.25
N LEU A 175 -4.77 -0.14 -3.02
CA LEU A 175 -4.65 -0.92 -1.80
C LEU A 175 -5.74 -0.49 -0.79
N PRO A 176 -6.17 -1.37 0.12
CA PRO A 176 -5.78 -2.77 0.26
C PRO A 176 -6.32 -3.64 -0.89
N GLN A 177 -5.68 -4.79 -1.12
CA GLN A 177 -6.22 -5.88 -1.96
C GLN A 177 -6.77 -7.02 -1.10
#